data_AF-A0A3A6NHL1-F1
#
_entry.id   AF-A0A3A6NHL1-F1
#
_cell.length_a   1.000
_cell.length_b   1.000
_cell.length_c   1.000
_cell.angle_alpha   90.00
_cell.angle_beta   90.00
_cell.angle_gamma   90.00
#
_symmetry.space_group_name_H-M   'P 1'
#
loop_
_entity.id
_entity.type
_entity.pdbx_description
1 polymer ?
#
loop_
_entity_poly.entity_id
_entity_poly.type
_entity_poly.pdbx_seq_one_letter_code
_entity_poly.pdbx_strand_id
1 'polypeptide(L)'
;KYGHPVLLAETFVDHTLFSGSCYRAAGFIPLGKPRGFGRSAGKYYPHGKIKTHFARPLYGDTLKQKEKHRSEPYNGPESQREDCRKTQNA
;
A
#
# COMPACT_ATOMS: atom_id res chain seq x y z
N LYS A 1 -17.36 8.59 -16.06
CA LYS A 1 -17.19 8.44 -14.59
C LYS A 1 -17.18 6.95 -14.25
N TYR A 2 -16.22 6.46 -13.45
CA TYR A 2 -16.01 5.02 -13.17
C TYR A 2 -17.01 4.38 -12.18
N GLY A 3 -18.16 5.00 -11.90
CA GLY A 3 -19.20 4.43 -11.03
C GLY A 3 -18.87 4.27 -9.53
N HIS A 4 -17.61 4.46 -9.12
CA HIS A 4 -17.16 4.28 -7.74
C HIS A 4 -16.56 5.56 -7.15
N PRO A 5 -16.84 5.89 -5.87
CA PRO A 5 -16.25 7.05 -5.21
C PRO A 5 -14.76 6.82 -4.90
N VAL A 6 -13.94 7.86 -5.06
CA VAL A 6 -12.52 7.82 -4.66
C VAL A 6 -12.42 8.12 -3.17
N LEU A 7 -12.19 7.09 -2.36
CA LEU A 7 -12.25 7.23 -0.90
C LEU A 7 -10.94 7.77 -0.29
N LEU A 8 -9.80 7.35 -0.84
CA LEU A 8 -8.48 7.68 -0.31
C LEU A 8 -7.50 7.91 -1.47
N ALA A 9 -6.48 8.71 -1.21
CA ALA A 9 -5.29 8.78 -2.04
C ALA A 9 -4.14 8.07 -1.31
N GLU A 10 -3.42 7.20 -2.00
CA GLU A 10 -2.23 6.55 -1.48
C GLU A 10 -0.98 6.84 -2.31
N THR A 11 0.18 6.79 -1.68
CA THR A 11 1.47 6.99 -2.34
C THR A 11 2.60 6.25 -1.61
N PHE A 12 3.73 6.05 -2.29
CA PHE A 12 4.93 5.42 -1.73
C PHE A 12 6.12 6.35 -1.87
N VAL A 13 6.74 6.70 -0.75
CA VAL A 13 7.89 7.59 -0.71
C VAL A 13 9.17 6.79 -0.52
N ASP A 14 10.11 6.92 -1.47
CA ASP A 14 11.47 6.42 -1.32
C ASP A 14 12.31 7.45 -0.55
N HIS A 15 12.72 7.09 0.67
CA HIS A 15 13.46 7.98 1.55
C HIS A 15 14.94 8.16 1.16
N THR A 16 15.42 7.41 0.17
CA THR A 16 16.73 7.67 -0.44
C THR A 16 16.72 8.92 -1.33
N LEU A 17 15.54 9.32 -1.81
CA LEU A 17 15.37 10.47 -2.71
C LEU A 17 14.60 11.62 -2.05
N PHE A 18 13.59 11.32 -1.23
CA PHE A 18 12.69 12.33 -0.67
C PHE A 18 12.36 12.05 0.81
N SER A 19 12.36 13.09 1.64
CA SER A 19 11.99 12.97 3.06
C SER A 19 10.51 12.65 3.30
N GLY A 20 9.63 12.98 2.33
CA GLY A 20 8.19 12.84 2.45
C GLY A 20 7.50 13.95 3.26
N SER A 21 8.20 15.03 3.60
CA SER A 21 7.64 16.13 4.41
C SER A 21 6.42 16.79 3.76
N CYS A 22 6.42 16.97 2.43
CA CYS A 22 5.30 17.58 1.71
C CYS A 22 4.01 16.75 1.84
N TYR A 23 4.11 15.42 1.84
CA TYR A 23 2.96 14.54 2.03
C TYR A 23 2.42 14.66 3.45
N ARG A 24 3.28 14.70 4.47
CA ARG A 24 2.83 14.93 5.86
C ARG A 24 2.15 16.29 6.02
N ALA A 25 2.74 17.34 5.45
CA ALA A 25 2.17 18.69 5.48
C ALA A 25 0.80 18.75 4.77
N ALA A 26 0.61 17.97 3.71
CA ALA A 26 -0.67 17.83 3.02
C ALA A 26 -1.70 16.93 3.73
N GLY A 27 -1.40 16.43 4.94
CA GLY A 27 -2.30 15.60 5.74
C GLY A 27 -2.29 14.12 5.36
N PHE A 28 -1.25 13.62 4.70
CA PHE A 28 -1.05 12.18 4.53
C PHE A 28 -0.50 11.55 5.81
N ILE A 29 -0.99 10.36 6.13
CA ILE A 29 -0.64 9.59 7.31
C ILE A 29 0.23 8.40 6.86
N PRO A 30 1.39 8.14 7.51
CA PRO A 30 2.19 6.96 7.22
C PRO A 30 1.48 5.71 7.74
N LEU A 31 1.30 4.71 6.88
CA LEU A 31 0.69 3.42 7.24
C LEU A 31 1.72 2.33 7.54
N GLY A 32 3.00 2.59 7.23
CA GLY A 32 4.10 1.66 7.48
C GLY A 32 5.01 1.51 6.27
N LYS A 33 5.87 0.49 6.32
CA LYS A 33 6.83 0.18 5.26
C LYS A 33 6.44 -1.15 4.60
N PRO A 34 6.41 -1.24 3.26
CA PRO A 34 6.23 -2.51 2.59
C PRO A 34 7.48 -3.37 2.78
N ARG A 35 7.33 -4.68 2.57
CA ARG A 35 8.42 -5.67 2.75
C ARG A 35 9.58 -5.53 1.75
N GLY A 36 9.53 -4.59 0.80
CA GLY A 36 10.63 -4.33 -0.15
C GLY A 36 10.68 -5.27 -1.35
N PHE A 37 9.52 -5.76 -1.80
CA PHE A 37 9.40 -6.67 -2.94
C PHE A 37 8.79 -6.00 -4.16
N GLY A 38 9.30 -6.39 -5.32
CA GLY A 38 8.75 -6.09 -6.64
C GLY A 38 8.06 -7.32 -7.20
N ARG A 39 7.17 -7.14 -8.17
CA ARG A 39 6.53 -8.25 -8.89
C ARG A 39 6.87 -8.18 -10.37
N SER A 40 7.37 -9.27 -10.93
CA SER A 40 7.65 -9.42 -12.36
C SER A 40 7.29 -10.82 -12.82
N ALA A 41 6.62 -10.95 -13.97
CA ALA A 41 6.20 -12.24 -14.54
C ALA A 41 5.53 -13.20 -13.52
N GLY A 42 4.71 -12.66 -12.62
CA GLY A 42 4.00 -13.44 -11.58
C GLY A 42 4.82 -13.85 -10.36
N LYS A 43 6.12 -13.52 -10.31
CA LYS A 43 7.02 -13.82 -9.18
C LYS A 43 7.35 -12.56 -8.38
N TYR A 44 7.55 -12.72 -7.08
CA TYR A 44 8.08 -11.67 -6.21
C TYR A 44 9.59 -11.78 -6.09
N TYR A 45 10.27 -10.64 -6.11
CA TYR A 45 11.71 -10.59 -5.87
C TYR A 45 12.04 -9.45 -4.90
N PRO A 46 12.98 -9.66 -3.96
CA PRO A 46 13.45 -8.59 -3.10
C PRO A 46 14.26 -7.59 -3.93
N HIS A 47 14.05 -6.30 -3.72
CA HIS A 47 14.83 -5.24 -4.40
C HIS A 47 15.51 -4.28 -3.42
N GLY A 48 15.43 -4.54 -2.11
CA GLY A 48 16.15 -3.78 -1.06
C GLY A 48 15.72 -2.33 -0.87
N LYS A 49 14.72 -1.83 -1.60
CA LYS A 49 14.26 -0.43 -1.50
C LYS A 49 13.02 -0.36 -0.62
N ILE A 50 13.19 0.03 0.63
CA ILE A 50 12.09 0.17 1.57
C ILE A 50 11.49 1.57 1.46
N LYS A 51 10.26 1.63 0.97
CA LYS A 51 9.48 2.87 0.87
C LYS A 51 8.63 3.09 2.11
N THR A 52 8.12 4.29 2.34
CA THR A 52 7.01 4.49 3.29
C THR A 52 5.71 4.61 2.50
N HIS A 53 4.71 3.82 2.90
CA HIS A 53 3.35 3.92 2.39
C HIS A 53 2.61 5.02 3.15
N PHE A 54 2.09 5.99 2.40
CA PHE A 54 1.29 7.09 2.91
C PHE A 54 -0.12 7.00 2.36
N ALA A 55 -1.11 7.34 3.18
CA ALA A 55 -2.50 7.46 2.74
C ALA A 55 -3.14 8.74 3.29
N ARG A 56 -4.02 9.33 2.49
CA ARG A 56 -4.87 10.46 2.88
C ARG A 56 -6.33 10.12 2.57
N PRO A 57 -7.20 10.03 3.58
CA PRO A 57 -8.62 9.95 3.34
C PRO A 57 -9.12 11.23 2.66
N LEU A 58 -9.95 11.12 1.63
CA LEU A 58 -10.45 12.27 0.87
C LEU A 58 -11.77 12.84 1.43
N TYR A 59 -12.47 12.08 2.27
CA TYR A 59 -13.68 12.52 2.95
C TYR A 59 -13.56 12.23 4.45
N GLY A 60 -14.03 13.15 5.30
CA GLY A 60 -13.99 12.98 6.76
C GLY A 60 -14.76 11.75 7.26
N ASP A 61 -15.79 11.34 6.51
CA ASP A 61 -16.63 10.17 6.79
C ASP A 61 -16.15 8.87 6.13
N THR A 62 -14.92 8.82 5.62
CA THR A 62 -14.32 7.63 4.98
C THR A 62 -14.39 6.37 5.84
N LEU A 63 -14.38 6.50 7.18
CA LEU A 63 -14.58 5.38 8.09
C LEU A 63 -16.00 4.77 8.00
N LYS A 64 -17.04 5.56 7.70
CA LYS A 64 -18.41 5.06 7.50
C LYS A 64 -18.56 4.35 6.15
N GLN A 65 -17.83 4.79 5.12
CA GLN A 65 -17.83 4.12 3.82
C GLN A 65 -17.05 2.80 3.82
N LYS A 66 -16.01 2.67 4.67
CA LYS A 66 -15.29 1.39 4.88
C LYS A 66 -16.23 0.26 5.27
N GLU A 67 -17.30 0.55 6.00
CA GLU A 67 -18.25 -0.47 6.46
C GLU A 67 -19.20 -0.91 5.34
N LYS A 68 -19.71 0.05 4.55
CA LYS A 68 -20.62 -0.21 3.42
C LYS A 68 -19.96 -0.99 2.26
N HIS A 69 -18.65 -0.85 2.10
CA HIS A 69 -17.87 -1.53 1.04
C HIS A 69 -16.75 -2.39 1.60
N ARG A 70 -16.88 -2.88 2.84
CA ARG A 70 -15.99 -3.91 3.36
C ARG A 70 -16.20 -5.17 2.52
N SER A 71 -15.38 -5.34 1.49
CA SER A 71 -15.23 -6.65 0.86
C SER A 71 -14.70 -7.62 1.91
N GLU A 72 -15.03 -8.90 1.75
CA GLU A 72 -14.32 -9.96 2.48
C GLU A 72 -12.80 -9.74 2.39
N PRO A 73 -12.02 -10.10 3.44
CA PRO A 73 -10.58 -10.00 3.38
C PRO A 73 -10.08 -10.64 2.08
N TYR A 74 -9.29 -9.90 1.30
CA TYR A 74 -8.83 -10.36 -0.01
C TYR A 74 -8.00 -11.64 0.14
N ASN A 75 -8.64 -12.80 -0.08
CA ASN A 75 -8.04 -14.13 -0.10
C ASN A 75 -7.39 -14.39 -1.47
N GLY A 76 -6.43 -13.54 -1.86
CA GLY A 76 -5.60 -13.78 -3.04
C GLY A 76 -4.84 -15.11 -2.93
N PRO A 77 -4.42 -15.70 -4.06
CA PRO A 77 -3.82 -17.03 -4.09
C PRO A 77 -2.63 -17.12 -3.14
N GLU A 78 -2.68 -18.08 -2.23
CA GLU A 78 -1.68 -18.30 -1.18
C GLU A 78 -0.26 -18.45 -1.73
N SER A 79 -0.14 -19.01 -2.95
CA SER A 79 1.12 -19.12 -3.68
C SER A 79 1.87 -17.79 -3.86
N GLN A 80 1.16 -16.67 -4.04
CA GLN A 80 1.76 -15.34 -4.17
C GLN A 80 2.23 -14.77 -2.82
N ARG A 81 1.58 -15.15 -1.72
CA ARG A 81 1.98 -14.74 -0.37
C ARG A 81 3.18 -15.56 0.12
N GLU A 82 3.23 -16.82 -0.27
CA GLU A 82 4.31 -17.75 0.05
C GLU A 82 5.60 -17.47 -0.71
N ASP A 83 5.55 -17.08 -1.98
CA ASP A 83 6.75 -16.71 -2.75
C ASP A 83 7.54 -15.59 -2.06
N CYS A 84 6.79 -14.59 -1.55
CA CYS A 84 7.31 -13.47 -0.77
C CYS A 84 7.81 -13.88 0.64
N ARG A 85 7.35 -15.01 1.21
CA ARG A 85 7.83 -15.56 2.50
C ARG A 85 9.02 -16.51 2.34
N LYS A 86 9.03 -17.30 1.26
CA LYS A 86 10.11 -18.27 0.95
C LYS A 86 11.40 -17.55 0.59
N THR A 87 11.31 -16.47 -0.17
CA THR A 87 12.45 -15.58 -0.48
C THR A 87 13.00 -14.80 0.72
N GLN A 88 12.30 -14.78 1.87
CA GLN A 88 12.80 -14.15 3.11
C GLN A 88 13.69 -15.09 3.95
N ASN A 89 13.69 -16.40 3.68
CA ASN A 89 14.39 -17.41 4.47
C ASN A 89 15.51 -18.12 3.68
N ALA A 90 15.97 -17.52 2.58
CA ALA A 90 17.03 -18.03 1.72
C ALA A 90 18.30 -17.19 1.86
#